data_AF-A0A2N8N801-F1
#
_entry.id   AF-A0A2N8N801-F1
#
_cell.length_a   1.000
_cell.length_b   1.000
_cell.length_c   1.000
_cell.angle_alpha   90.00
_cell.angle_beta   90.00
_cell.angle_gamma   90.00
#
_symmetry.space_group_name_H-M   'P 1'
#
loop_
_entity.id
_entity.type
_entity.pdbx_description
1 polymer ?
#
loop_
_entity_poly.entity_id
_entity_poly.type
_entity_poly.pdbx_seq_one_letter_code
_entity_poly.pdbx_strand_id
1 'polypeptide(L)'
;MAKQAYRRKETEVASGDAVGKQLEQVISVEDNALPSPQELADYKKIDPRIVDYLITASVKEQAHRHEMEAGKLEIIRKSERRIGRMNLWGMVFAFLALLTCVALAAYALYLDKPWFAGIFGFTAVAGIISTFVNAGKSRNN
;
A
#
# COMPACT_ATOMS: atom_id res chain seq x y z
N MET A 1 -18.24 20.67 3.41
CA MET A 1 -19.22 19.66 3.86
C MET A 1 -19.20 18.57 2.81
N ALA A 2 -18.78 17.35 3.15
CA ALA A 2 -18.73 16.27 2.17
C ALA A 2 -20.15 15.79 1.84
N LYS A 3 -20.56 15.87 0.59
CA LYS A 3 -21.90 15.43 0.16
C LYS A 3 -21.81 13.92 -0.07
N GLN A 4 -22.57 13.15 0.71
CA GLN A 4 -22.62 11.70 0.60
C GLN A 4 -23.89 11.34 -0.17
N ALA A 5 -23.73 10.85 -1.40
CA ALA A 5 -24.83 10.28 -2.17
C ALA A 5 -24.78 8.75 -2.07
N TYR A 6 -25.90 8.18 -1.64
CA TYR A 6 -26.08 6.75 -1.42
C TYR A 6 -26.90 6.18 -2.59
N ARG A 7 -26.31 5.31 -3.42
CA ARG A 7 -27.03 4.62 -4.51
C ARG A 7 -26.93 3.11 -4.30
N ARG A 8 -28.04 2.48 -3.90
CA ARG A 8 -28.18 1.01 -3.74
C ARG A 8 -28.95 0.47 -4.93
N LYS A 9 -28.35 -0.47 -5.68
CA LYS A 9 -29.00 -1.20 -6.77
C LYS A 9 -28.99 -2.69 -6.42
N GLU A 10 -30.16 -3.28 -6.27
CA GLU A 10 -30.30 -4.72 -6.07
C GLU A 10 -30.58 -5.34 -7.44
N THR A 11 -29.72 -6.27 -7.88
CA THR A 11 -29.93 -7.03 -9.11
C THR A 11 -30.03 -8.50 -8.72
N GLU A 12 -31.16 -9.14 -9.02
CA GLU A 12 -31.30 -10.58 -8.85
C GLU A 12 -30.61 -11.28 -10.03
N VAL A 13 -29.61 -12.09 -9.74
CA VAL A 13 -28.86 -12.83 -10.75
C VAL A 13 -29.18 -14.31 -10.55
N ALA A 14 -29.93 -14.88 -11.48
CA ALA A 14 -30.21 -16.31 -11.52
C ALA A 14 -29.11 -17.01 -12.33
N SER A 15 -28.44 -17.98 -11.73
CA SER A 15 -27.48 -18.87 -12.41
C SER A 15 -27.90 -20.31 -12.15
N GLY A 16 -28.66 -20.90 -13.08
CA GLY A 16 -29.26 -22.22 -12.91
C GLY A 16 -30.33 -22.25 -11.81
N ASP A 17 -30.35 -23.30 -10.99
CA ASP A 17 -31.30 -23.53 -9.88
C ASP A 17 -31.07 -22.64 -8.63
N ALA A 18 -30.10 -21.71 -8.67
CA ALA A 18 -29.79 -20.82 -7.56
C ALA A 18 -30.09 -19.35 -7.92
N VAL A 19 -30.94 -18.72 -7.10
CA VAL A 19 -31.19 -17.27 -7.15
C VAL A 19 -30.25 -16.58 -6.15
N GLY A 20 -29.28 -15.82 -6.67
CA GLY A 20 -28.41 -14.97 -5.87
C GLY A 20 -28.86 -13.51 -5.94
N LYS A 21 -28.87 -12.81 -4.80
CA LYS A 21 -29.07 -11.35 -4.77
C LYS A 21 -27.72 -10.65 -4.85
N GLN A 22 -27.45 -9.95 -5.95
CA GLN A 22 -26.28 -9.09 -6.06
C GLN A 22 -26.66 -7.69 -5.54
N LEU A 23 -26.11 -7.33 -4.37
CA LEU A 23 -26.24 -6.01 -3.78
C LEU A 23 -25.07 -5.13 -4.26
N GLU A 24 -25.36 -4.13 -5.09
CA GLU A 24 -24.39 -3.11 -5.48
C GLU A 24 -24.67 -1.82 -4.69
N GLN A 25 -23.74 -1.46 -3.81
CA GLN A 25 -23.80 -0.22 -3.04
C GLN A 25 -22.70 0.73 -3.51
N VAL A 26 -23.10 1.82 -4.17
CA VAL A 26 -22.19 2.88 -4.58
C VAL A 26 -22.34 4.03 -3.59
N ILE A 27 -21.28 4.29 -2.82
CA ILE A 27 -21.16 5.44 -1.93
C ILE A 27 -20.30 6.47 -2.65
N SER A 28 -20.90 7.53 -3.17
CA SER A 28 -20.16 8.65 -3.74
C SER A 28 -20.04 9.74 -2.68
N VAL A 29 -18.82 9.94 -2.18
CA VAL A 29 -18.47 11.04 -1.26
C VAL A 29 -17.81 12.13 -2.08
N GLU A 30 -18.50 13.25 -2.26
CA GLU A 30 -17.93 14.43 -2.92
C GLU A 30 -17.09 15.23 -1.92
N ASP A 31 -15.78 15.25 -2.13
CA ASP A 31 -14.82 16.07 -1.37
C ASP A 31 -14.44 17.34 -2.15
N ASN A 32 -15.46 18.06 -2.62
CA ASN A 32 -15.24 19.33 -3.30
C ASN A 32 -15.12 20.47 -2.28
N ALA A 33 -14.07 21.28 -2.45
CA ALA A 33 -13.84 22.48 -1.64
C ALA A 33 -14.86 23.60 -1.92
N LEU A 34 -15.54 23.55 -3.08
CA LEU A 34 -16.57 24.52 -3.48
C LEU A 34 -17.93 23.82 -3.67
N PRO A 35 -19.05 24.47 -3.27
CA PRO A 35 -20.40 24.01 -3.59
C PRO A 35 -20.66 23.97 -5.10
N SER A 36 -21.71 23.27 -5.51
CA SER A 36 -22.10 23.24 -6.92
C SER A 36 -22.45 24.64 -7.44
N PRO A 37 -22.32 24.92 -8.75
CA PRO A 37 -22.64 26.22 -9.33
C PRO A 37 -24.09 26.68 -9.07
N GLN A 38 -25.03 25.74 -8.96
CA GLN A 38 -26.43 26.00 -8.62
C GLN A 38 -26.57 26.48 -7.17
N GLU A 39 -25.93 25.78 -6.22
CA GLU A 39 -25.91 26.17 -4.81
C GLU A 39 -25.21 27.53 -4.63
N LEU A 40 -24.12 27.80 -5.36
CA LEU A 40 -23.45 29.11 -5.35
C LEU A 40 -24.37 30.24 -5.82
N ALA A 41 -25.21 30.00 -6.82
CA ALA A 41 -26.20 30.98 -7.27
C ALA A 41 -27.27 31.25 -6.20
N ASP A 42 -27.67 30.23 -5.43
CA ASP A 42 -28.60 30.39 -4.32
C ASP A 42 -27.98 31.13 -3.14
N TYR A 43 -26.72 30.84 -2.80
CA TYR A 43 -25.98 31.60 -1.80
C TYR A 43 -25.84 33.08 -2.17
N LYS A 44 -25.59 33.38 -3.44
CA LYS A 44 -25.49 34.76 -3.96
C LYS A 44 -26.78 35.56 -3.81
N LYS A 45 -27.95 34.90 -3.80
CA LYS A 45 -29.25 35.55 -3.54
C LYS A 45 -29.40 35.99 -2.08
N ILE A 46 -28.71 35.34 -1.16
CA ILE A 46 -28.73 35.64 0.28
C ILE A 46 -27.76 36.79 0.59
N ASP A 47 -26.52 36.68 0.13
CA ASP A 47 -25.51 37.73 0.24
C ASP A 47 -24.60 37.70 -1.01
N PRO A 48 -24.50 38.80 -1.79
CA PRO A 48 -23.62 38.86 -2.94
C PRO A 48 -22.14 38.57 -2.64
N ARG A 49 -21.66 38.84 -1.41
CA ARG A 49 -20.25 38.69 -0.99
C ARG A 49 -19.88 37.30 -0.51
N ILE A 50 -20.87 36.42 -0.28
CA ILE A 50 -20.61 35.07 0.25
C ILE A 50 -19.79 34.23 -0.72
N VAL A 51 -19.96 34.43 -2.03
CA VAL A 51 -19.24 33.69 -3.07
C VAL A 51 -17.75 34.03 -3.02
N ASP A 52 -17.41 35.31 -2.87
CA ASP A 52 -16.01 35.76 -2.75
C ASP A 52 -15.35 35.21 -1.47
N TYR A 53 -16.10 35.20 -0.37
CA TYR A 53 -15.67 34.57 0.87
C TYR A 53 -15.43 33.06 0.70
N LEU A 54 -16.36 32.35 0.08
CA LEU A 54 -16.26 30.90 -0.16
C LEU A 54 -15.05 30.58 -1.04
N ILE A 55 -14.82 31.32 -2.13
CA ILE A 55 -13.64 31.16 -2.98
C ILE A 55 -12.36 31.35 -2.16
N THR A 56 -12.28 32.43 -1.37
CA THR A 56 -11.11 32.71 -0.53
C THR A 56 -10.87 31.62 0.51
N ALA A 57 -11.93 31.14 1.14
CA ALA A 57 -11.87 30.04 2.10
C ALA A 57 -11.42 28.72 1.43
N SER A 58 -11.94 28.41 0.25
CA SER A 58 -11.55 27.22 -0.52
C SER A 58 -10.09 27.26 -0.97
N VAL A 59 -9.58 28.42 -1.40
CA VAL A 59 -8.15 28.58 -1.75
C VAL A 59 -7.26 28.36 -0.52
N LYS A 60 -7.66 28.91 0.64
CA LYS A 60 -6.92 28.70 1.89
C LYS A 60 -6.91 27.24 2.33
N GLU A 61 -8.05 26.56 2.22
CA GLU A 61 -8.18 25.13 2.51
C GLU A 61 -7.34 24.28 1.54
N GLN A 62 -7.35 24.59 0.24
CA GLN A 62 -6.50 23.91 -0.75
C GLN A 62 -5.02 24.10 -0.45
N ALA A 63 -4.59 25.32 -0.13
CA ALA A 63 -3.20 25.59 0.25
C ALA A 63 -2.78 24.77 1.49
N HIS A 64 -3.64 24.72 2.52
CA HIS A 64 -3.41 23.91 3.71
C HIS A 64 -3.34 22.41 3.39
N ARG A 65 -4.24 21.90 2.53
CA ARG A 65 -4.21 20.51 2.06
C ARG A 65 -2.92 20.18 1.33
N HIS A 66 -2.44 21.04 0.44
CA HIS A 66 -1.18 20.84 -0.26
C HIS A 66 0.03 20.83 0.68
N GLU A 67 0.04 21.70 1.69
CA GLU A 67 1.08 21.71 2.73
C GLU A 67 1.08 20.40 3.54
N MET A 68 -0.10 19.94 3.95
CA MET A 68 -0.28 18.68 4.67
C MET A 68 0.12 17.47 3.82
N GLU A 69 -0.24 17.46 2.53
CA GLU A 69 0.17 16.43 1.57
C GLU A 69 1.68 16.40 1.36
N ALA A 70 2.30 17.57 1.22
CA ALA A 70 3.76 17.69 1.09
C ALA A 70 4.48 17.12 2.33
N GLY A 71 4.01 17.45 3.54
CA GLY A 71 4.56 16.92 4.79
C GLY A 71 4.40 15.39 4.89
N LYS A 72 3.22 14.84 4.54
CA LYS A 72 3.01 13.39 4.50
C LYS A 72 3.95 12.71 3.50
N LEU A 73 4.11 13.29 2.31
CA LEU A 73 4.99 12.77 1.28
C LEU A 73 6.46 12.74 1.73
N GLU A 74 6.90 13.77 2.45
CA GLU A 74 8.26 13.82 3.01
C GLU A 74 8.50 12.71 4.04
N ILE A 75 7.53 12.48 4.94
CA ILE A 75 7.59 11.40 5.93
C ILE A 75 7.67 10.03 5.25
N ILE A 76 6.82 9.79 4.24
CA ILE A 76 6.84 8.55 3.45
C ILE A 76 8.19 8.37 2.76
N ARG A 77 8.70 9.41 2.07
CA ARG A 77 10.01 9.35 1.40
C ARG A 77 11.15 9.05 2.37
N LYS A 78 11.12 9.63 3.56
CA LYS A 78 12.15 9.39 4.60
C LYS A 78 12.07 7.96 5.14
N SER A 79 10.85 7.46 5.34
CA SER A 79 10.58 6.08 5.73
C SER A 79 11.10 5.09 4.67
N GLU A 80 10.70 5.26 3.41
CA GLU A 80 11.12 4.40 2.29
C GLU A 80 12.62 4.37 2.11
N ARG A 81 13.31 5.52 2.18
CA ARG A 81 14.78 5.56 2.09
C ARG A 81 15.45 4.78 3.21
N ARG A 82 14.90 4.82 4.42
CA ARG A 82 15.42 4.07 5.57
C ARG A 82 15.18 2.56 5.39
N ILE A 83 13.97 2.19 4.97
CA ILE A 83 13.59 0.79 4.69
C ILE A 83 14.44 0.22 3.56
N GLY A 84 14.63 0.96 2.47
CA GLY A 84 15.44 0.54 1.33
C GLY A 84 16.90 0.26 1.70
N ARG A 85 17.52 1.12 2.51
CA ARG A 85 18.89 0.90 3.01
C ARG A 85 18.95 -0.32 3.93
N MET A 86 18.02 -0.46 4.88
CA MET A 86 17.97 -1.62 5.78
C MET A 86 17.79 -2.93 5.03
N ASN A 87 16.92 -2.94 4.01
CA ASN A 87 16.69 -4.11 3.17
C ASN A 87 17.95 -4.50 2.36
N LEU A 88 18.65 -3.51 1.79
CA LEU A 88 19.90 -3.76 1.07
C LEU A 88 20.97 -4.39 1.97
N TRP A 89 21.19 -3.81 3.15
CA TRP A 89 22.14 -4.37 4.12
C TRP A 89 21.72 -5.77 4.58
N GLY A 90 20.44 -5.98 4.87
CA GLY A 90 19.90 -7.30 5.23
C GLY A 90 20.18 -8.36 4.14
N MET A 91 19.97 -8.00 2.87
CA MET A 91 20.24 -8.91 1.74
C MET A 91 21.74 -9.20 1.57
N VAL A 92 22.60 -8.20 1.75
CA VAL A 92 24.07 -8.39 1.72
C VAL A 92 24.53 -9.31 2.86
N PHE A 93 24.05 -9.10 4.08
CA PHE A 93 24.39 -9.97 5.21
C PHE A 93 23.88 -11.40 5.02
N ALA A 94 22.65 -11.58 4.51
CA ALA A 94 22.11 -12.90 4.19
C ALA A 94 22.96 -13.62 3.13
N PHE A 95 23.39 -12.91 2.09
CA PHE A 95 24.27 -13.45 1.05
C PHE A 95 25.64 -13.87 1.61
N LEU A 96 26.27 -13.01 2.41
CA LEU A 96 27.55 -13.32 3.05
C LEU A 96 27.45 -14.51 4.02
N ALA A 97 26.36 -14.59 4.80
CA ALA A 97 26.12 -15.71 5.70
C ALA A 97 25.95 -17.02 4.92
N LEU A 98 25.20 -17.00 3.82
CA LEU A 98 25.03 -18.16 2.93
C LEU A 98 26.38 -18.61 2.34
N LEU A 99 27.16 -17.66 1.81
CA LEU A 99 28.48 -17.93 1.25
C LEU A 99 29.40 -18.57 2.30
N THR A 100 29.39 -18.05 3.52
CA THR A 100 30.16 -18.60 4.65
C THR A 100 29.72 -20.02 4.99
N CYS A 101 28.42 -20.31 5.05
CA CYS A 101 27.91 -21.66 5.29
C CYS A 101 28.33 -22.65 4.21
N VAL A 102 28.27 -22.24 2.94
CA VAL A 102 28.71 -23.08 1.81
C VAL A 102 30.22 -23.33 1.85
N ALA A 103 31.02 -22.30 2.16
CA ALA A 103 32.46 -22.43 2.29
C ALA A 103 32.86 -23.36 3.45
N LEU A 104 32.19 -23.25 4.60
CA LEU A 104 32.39 -24.14 5.74
C LEU A 104 31.99 -25.59 5.42
N ALA A 105 30.89 -25.79 4.69
CA ALA A 105 30.47 -27.13 4.26
C ALA A 105 31.49 -27.76 3.30
N ALA A 106 32.01 -26.98 2.34
CA ALA A 106 33.06 -27.42 1.42
C ALA A 106 34.36 -27.77 2.15
N TYR A 107 34.77 -26.93 3.12
CA TYR A 107 35.95 -27.17 3.95
C TYR A 107 35.78 -28.40 4.87
N ALA A 108 34.58 -28.61 5.41
CA ALA A 108 34.28 -29.80 6.21
C ALA A 108 34.29 -31.09 5.37
N LEU A 109 33.88 -31.02 4.11
CA LEU A 109 33.98 -32.13 3.16
C LEU A 109 35.44 -32.46 2.85
N TYR A 110 36.30 -31.44 2.72
CA TYR A 110 37.74 -31.62 2.53
C TYR A 110 38.43 -32.32 3.72
N LEU A 111 37.92 -32.12 4.93
CA LEU A 111 38.40 -32.78 6.16
C LEU A 111 37.82 -34.18 6.39
N ASP A 112 37.17 -34.79 5.40
CA ASP A 112 36.50 -36.11 5.51
C ASP A 112 35.49 -36.19 6.67
N LYS A 113 34.79 -35.08 6.97
CA LYS A 113 33.68 -35.04 7.94
C LYS A 113 32.33 -34.88 7.22
N PRO A 114 31.84 -35.93 6.54
CA PRO A 114 30.65 -35.85 5.68
C PRO A 114 29.36 -35.53 6.45
N TRP A 115 29.28 -35.92 7.73
CA TRP A 115 28.11 -35.62 8.57
C TRP A 115 27.92 -34.11 8.79
N PHE A 116 29.01 -33.36 8.91
CA PHE A 116 28.99 -31.92 9.16
C PHE A 116 28.65 -31.16 7.86
N ALA A 117 29.23 -31.59 6.74
CA ALA A 117 28.88 -31.05 5.42
C ALA A 117 27.41 -31.28 5.05
N GLY A 118 26.85 -32.44 5.41
CA GLY A 118 25.45 -32.78 5.16
C GLY A 118 24.45 -31.84 5.87
N ILE A 119 24.65 -31.58 7.17
CA ILE A 119 23.75 -30.70 7.93
C ILE A 119 23.82 -29.26 7.40
N PHE A 120 25.02 -28.71 7.25
CA PHE A 120 25.18 -27.33 6.79
C PHE A 120 24.75 -27.13 5.34
N GLY A 121 25.01 -28.10 4.46
CA GLY A 121 24.54 -28.09 3.08
C GLY A 121 23.01 -28.12 2.99
N PHE A 122 22.37 -29.00 3.77
CA PHE A 122 20.90 -29.08 3.81
C PHE A 122 20.26 -27.80 4.33
N THR A 123 20.79 -27.21 5.42
CA THR A 123 20.29 -25.95 5.98
C THR A 123 20.42 -24.80 4.98
N ALA A 124 21.52 -24.71 4.23
CA ALA A 124 21.71 -23.69 3.20
C ALA A 124 20.66 -23.81 2.08
N VAL A 125 20.42 -25.02 1.56
CA VAL A 125 19.43 -25.26 0.51
C VAL A 125 18.01 -24.98 1.00
N ALA A 126 17.65 -25.46 2.20
CA ALA A 126 16.34 -25.21 2.78
C ALA A 126 16.07 -23.71 3.01
N GLY A 127 17.10 -22.97 3.44
CA GLY A 127 17.03 -21.51 3.58
C GLY A 127 16.72 -20.80 2.26
N ILE A 128 17.42 -21.17 1.18
CA ILE A 128 17.18 -20.62 -0.16
C ILE A 128 15.74 -20.90 -0.60
N ILE A 129 15.29 -22.15 -0.53
CA ILE A 129 13.93 -22.54 -0.92
C ILE A 129 12.89 -21.74 -0.13
N SER A 130 13.06 -21.64 1.19
CA SER A 130 12.15 -20.87 2.05
C SER A 130 12.06 -19.40 1.63
N THR A 131 13.19 -18.76 1.33
CA THR A 131 13.19 -17.35 0.88
C THR A 131 12.48 -17.15 -0.45
N PHE A 132 12.71 -18.03 -1.44
CA PHE A 132 12.05 -17.93 -2.75
C PHE A 132 10.54 -18.21 -2.68
N VAL A 133 10.12 -19.20 -1.88
CA VAL A 133 8.70 -19.53 -1.68
C VAL A 133 7.98 -18.38 -0.96
N ASN A 134 8.57 -17.83 0.10
CA ASN A 134 7.98 -16.70 0.82
C ASN A 134 7.97 -15.41 -0.01
N ALA A 135 8.99 -15.17 -0.83
CA ALA A 135 9.01 -14.03 -1.76
C ALA A 135 7.87 -14.12 -2.80
N GLY A 136 7.56 -15.32 -3.30
CA GLY A 136 6.42 -15.54 -4.19
C GLY A 136 5.07 -15.32 -3.51
N LYS A 137 4.95 -15.71 -2.23
CA LYS A 137 3.71 -15.58 -1.46
C LYS A 137 3.37 -14.12 -1.11
N SER A 138 4.37 -13.30 -0.80
CA SER A 138 4.18 -11.87 -0.48
C SER A 138 3.74 -11.02 -1.67
N ARG A 139 3.82 -11.52 -2.90
CA ARG A 139 3.38 -10.81 -4.12
C ARG A 139 1.94 -11.14 -4.54
N ASN A 140 1.34 -12.18 -3.96
CA ASN A 140 0.00 -12.66 -4.28
C ASN A 140 -1.05 -12.35 -3.18
N ASN A 141 -0.66 -11.54 -2.19
CA ASN A 141 -1.53 -11.02 -1.14
C ASN A 141 -1.35 -9.50 -1.06
#